data_AF-A0A959Z617-F1
#
_entry.id   AF-A0A959Z617-F1
#
_cell.length_a   1.000
_cell.length_b   1.000
_cell.length_c   1.000
_cell.angle_alpha   90.00
_cell.angle_beta   90.00
_cell.angle_gamma   90.00
#
_symmetry.space_group_name_H-M   'P 1'
#
loop_
_entity.id
_entity.type
_entity.pdbx_description
1 polymer ?
#
loop_
_entity_poly.entity_id
_entity_poly.type
_entity_poly.pdbx_seq_one_letter_code
_entity_poly.pdbx_strand_id
1 'polypeptide(L)'
;ISREDQDRFALWSQQKAARARESGRLAREIVPVPIPQRKGDPVLFSEDEFIKPGSSLEVLAKLRPAFRRDGSVTAGNSSGLNDGAAAVLVASDAGLKAHGLKPMARIVSSAVVGVEPRIMGIGPVGATHKALERAGLKLDDMDLIELNEAFAAQALSCTRSLGIADDDPRINPNGGAIALGHPLGMSGARLLQTAAIELQDTGKRYALCTMCIGVGQGYATILERC
;
A
#
# COMPACT_ATOMS: atom_id res chain seq x y z
N ILE A 1 8.93 6.94 16.93
CA ILE A 1 7.49 7.11 16.64
C ILE A 1 6.73 6.72 17.90
N SER A 2 5.84 7.57 18.41
CA SER A 2 5.08 7.28 19.65
C SER A 2 4.05 6.17 19.42
N ARG A 3 3.51 5.59 20.50
CA ARG A 3 2.43 4.59 20.41
C ARG A 3 1.14 5.22 19.87
N GLU A 4 0.86 6.43 20.31
CA GLU A 4 -0.33 7.20 19.95
C GLU A 4 -0.33 7.51 18.45
N ASP A 5 0.81 7.90 17.88
CA ASP A 5 0.94 8.16 16.45
C ASP A 5 0.71 6.87 15.63
N GLN A 6 1.25 5.75 16.09
CA GLN A 6 1.07 4.43 15.46
C GLN A 6 -0.40 4.02 15.43
N ASP A 7 -1.10 4.16 16.55
CA ASP A 7 -2.51 3.78 16.66
C ASP A 7 -3.41 4.74 15.86
N ARG A 8 -3.09 6.03 15.80
CA ARG A 8 -3.79 7.00 14.92
C ARG A 8 -3.62 6.65 13.45
N PHE A 9 -2.41 6.34 13.02
CA PHE A 9 -2.16 5.94 11.62
C PHE A 9 -2.89 4.63 11.27
N ALA A 10 -2.88 3.66 12.19
CA ALA A 10 -3.58 2.40 12.00
C ALA A 10 -5.10 2.57 11.89
N LEU A 11 -5.70 3.39 12.77
CA LEU A 11 -7.11 3.73 12.68
C LEU A 11 -7.43 4.43 11.36
N TRP A 12 -6.59 5.37 10.94
CA TRP A 12 -6.77 6.07 9.68
C TRP A 12 -6.73 5.13 8.46
N SER A 13 -5.83 4.15 8.45
CA SER A 13 -5.79 3.10 7.42
C SER A 13 -7.09 2.29 7.38
N GLN A 14 -7.59 1.83 8.54
CA GLN A 14 -8.86 1.09 8.65
C GLN A 14 -10.06 1.92 8.16
N GLN A 15 -10.12 3.19 8.53
CA GLN A 15 -11.19 4.10 8.09
C GLN A 15 -11.15 4.35 6.59
N LYS A 16 -9.96 4.54 6.00
CA LYS A 16 -9.81 4.71 4.54
C LYS A 16 -10.25 3.46 3.78
N ALA A 17 -9.83 2.28 4.22
CA ALA A 17 -10.23 1.01 3.62
C ALA A 17 -11.74 0.76 3.73
N ALA A 18 -12.35 1.03 4.90
CA ALA A 18 -13.79 0.89 5.09
C ALA A 18 -14.57 1.80 4.13
N ARG A 19 -14.20 3.08 4.01
CA ARG A 19 -14.81 4.00 3.06
C ARG A 19 -14.64 3.54 1.61
N ALA A 20 -13.46 3.05 1.23
CA ALA A 20 -13.19 2.58 -0.13
C ALA A 20 -13.97 1.29 -0.46
N ARG A 21 -14.24 0.43 0.53
CA ARG A 21 -15.14 -0.72 0.38
C ARG A 21 -16.58 -0.26 0.18
N GLU A 22 -17.07 0.63 1.07
CA GLU A 22 -18.45 1.15 1.03
C GLU A 22 -18.76 1.92 -0.25
N SER A 23 -17.79 2.67 -0.79
CA SER A 23 -17.96 3.41 -2.05
C SER A 23 -17.85 2.55 -3.31
N GLY A 24 -17.55 1.25 -3.17
CA GLY A 24 -17.29 0.35 -4.30
C GLY A 24 -15.94 0.58 -5.00
N ARG A 25 -15.05 1.40 -4.44
CA ARG A 25 -13.73 1.67 -5.04
C ARG A 25 -12.85 0.42 -5.04
N LEU A 26 -12.83 -0.36 -3.95
CA LEU A 26 -12.08 -1.62 -3.89
C LEU A 26 -12.66 -2.69 -4.82
N ALA A 27 -13.97 -2.68 -5.06
CA ALA A 27 -14.61 -3.63 -5.98
C ALA A 27 -14.12 -3.49 -7.44
N ARG A 28 -13.53 -2.34 -7.83
CA ARG A 28 -12.93 -2.13 -9.16
C ARG A 28 -11.64 -2.93 -9.38
N GLU A 29 -10.95 -3.30 -8.31
CA GLU A 29 -9.66 -4.02 -8.37
C GLU A 29 -9.73 -5.48 -7.91
N ILE A 30 -10.86 -5.89 -7.32
CA ILE A 30 -11.09 -7.25 -6.82
C ILE A 30 -11.75 -8.12 -7.89
N VAL A 31 -11.17 -9.29 -8.12
CA VAL A 31 -11.81 -10.38 -8.88
C VAL A 31 -12.39 -11.36 -7.88
N PRO A 32 -13.72 -11.65 -7.90
CA PRO A 32 -14.33 -12.60 -6.99
C PRO A 32 -13.72 -14.00 -7.08
N VAL A 33 -13.42 -14.61 -5.94
CA VAL A 33 -12.90 -15.97 -5.84
C VAL A 33 -14.02 -16.92 -5.42
N PRO A 34 -14.41 -17.91 -6.24
CA PRO A 34 -15.42 -18.89 -5.86
C PRO A 34 -14.84 -19.88 -4.84
N ILE A 35 -15.49 -19.99 -3.67
CA ILE A 35 -15.12 -20.91 -2.59
C ILE A 35 -16.05 -22.13 -2.64
N PRO A 36 -15.55 -23.33 -3.04
CA PRO A 36 -16.35 -24.53 -3.14
C PRO A 36 -17.03 -24.89 -1.83
N GLN A 37 -18.31 -25.26 -1.89
CA GLN A 37 -19.08 -25.73 -0.75
C GLN A 37 -19.26 -27.24 -0.81
N ARG A 38 -19.37 -27.89 0.35
CA ARG A 38 -19.61 -29.35 0.41
C ARG A 38 -20.93 -29.75 -0.26
N LYS A 39 -21.93 -28.86 -0.22
CA LYS A 39 -23.23 -28.98 -0.90
C LYS A 39 -23.69 -27.58 -1.32
N GLY A 40 -24.25 -27.45 -2.52
CA GLY A 40 -24.72 -26.18 -3.09
C GLY A 40 -23.65 -25.46 -3.91
N ASP A 41 -24.02 -24.28 -4.42
CA ASP A 41 -23.17 -23.47 -5.29
C ASP A 41 -21.99 -22.84 -4.51
N PRO A 42 -20.87 -22.51 -5.17
CA PRO A 42 -19.75 -21.81 -4.54
C PRO A 42 -20.16 -20.45 -3.97
N VAL A 43 -19.63 -20.11 -2.79
CA VAL A 43 -19.76 -18.75 -2.24
C VAL A 43 -18.69 -17.87 -2.89
N LEU A 44 -19.10 -16.73 -3.46
CA LEU A 44 -18.15 -15.78 -4.04
C LEU A 44 -17.52 -14.93 -2.93
N PHE A 45 -16.21 -15.06 -2.75
CA PHE A 45 -15.41 -14.16 -1.91
C PHE A 45 -15.01 -12.94 -2.75
N SER A 46 -15.59 -11.78 -2.46
CA SER A 46 -15.46 -10.57 -3.29
C SER A 46 -15.13 -9.31 -2.49
N GLU A 47 -14.82 -9.42 -1.21
CA GLU A 47 -14.53 -8.30 -0.33
C GLU A 47 -13.34 -8.61 0.59
N ASP A 48 -12.52 -7.60 0.87
CA ASP A 48 -11.43 -7.74 1.84
C ASP A 48 -11.97 -7.96 3.26
N GLU A 49 -11.72 -9.15 3.80
CA GLU A 49 -12.20 -9.58 5.13
C GLU A 49 -11.40 -8.98 6.29
N PHE A 50 -10.20 -8.46 6.03
CA PHE A 50 -9.29 -7.96 7.08
C PHE A 50 -9.64 -6.57 7.59
N ILE A 51 -10.49 -5.84 6.86
CA ILE A 51 -10.96 -4.49 7.23
C ILE A 51 -11.82 -4.57 8.50
N LYS A 52 -11.52 -3.71 9.48
CA LYS A 52 -12.23 -3.59 10.76
C LYS A 52 -12.86 -2.20 10.91
N PRO A 53 -14.07 -1.97 10.37
CA PRO A 53 -14.73 -0.64 10.42
C PRO A 53 -14.98 -0.13 11.84
N GLY A 54 -15.18 -1.03 12.80
CA GLY A 54 -15.37 -0.70 14.22
C GLY A 54 -14.08 -0.44 15.00
N SER A 55 -12.93 -0.29 14.34
CA SER A 55 -11.68 0.08 15.02
C SER A 55 -11.80 1.47 15.66
N SER A 56 -11.17 1.65 16.83
CA SER A 56 -11.15 2.92 17.54
C SER A 56 -9.84 3.07 18.31
N LEU A 57 -9.48 4.30 18.69
CA LEU A 57 -8.28 4.54 19.50
C LEU A 57 -8.36 3.84 20.86
N GLU A 58 -9.57 3.74 21.44
CA GLU A 58 -9.80 3.05 22.72
C GLU A 58 -9.57 1.55 22.60
N VAL A 59 -9.94 0.95 21.46
CA VAL A 59 -9.66 -0.47 21.18
C VAL A 59 -8.17 -0.67 20.94
N LEU A 60 -7.55 0.17 20.10
CA LEU A 60 -6.13 0.06 19.76
C LEU A 60 -5.24 0.26 20.98
N ALA A 61 -5.53 1.23 21.85
CA ALA A 61 -4.74 1.52 23.06
C ALA A 61 -4.71 0.34 24.06
N LYS A 62 -5.77 -0.49 24.08
CA LYS A 62 -5.85 -1.69 24.94
C LYS A 62 -4.97 -2.84 24.46
N LEU A 63 -4.50 -2.80 23.21
CA LEU A 63 -3.67 -3.88 22.65
C LEU A 63 -2.28 -3.87 23.30
N ARG A 64 -1.84 -5.06 23.68
CA ARG A 64 -0.50 -5.29 24.25
C ARG A 64 0.55 -5.23 23.13
N PRO A 65 1.78 -4.78 23.44
CA PRO A 65 2.91 -4.88 22.52
C PRO A 65 3.12 -6.32 22.02
N ALA A 66 3.33 -6.50 20.72
CA ALA A 66 3.40 -7.81 20.09
C ALA A 66 4.84 -8.39 20.05
N PHE A 67 5.87 -7.53 20.02
CA PHE A 67 7.25 -7.94 19.74
C PHE A 67 8.23 -7.72 20.90
N ARG A 68 7.97 -6.74 21.76
CA ARG A 68 8.81 -6.38 22.91
C ARG A 68 7.92 -5.98 24.06
N ARG A 69 8.24 -6.42 25.29
CA ARG A 69 7.43 -6.18 26.50
C ARG A 69 7.04 -4.71 26.67
N ASP A 70 8.00 -3.81 26.49
CA ASP A 70 7.83 -2.35 26.62
C ASP A 70 7.88 -1.66 25.25
N GLY A 71 7.43 -2.36 24.20
CA GLY A 71 7.39 -1.84 22.83
C GLY A 71 6.12 -1.04 22.52
N SER A 72 6.11 -0.36 21.37
CA SER A 72 4.94 0.38 20.88
C SER A 72 4.14 -0.35 19.80
N VAL A 73 4.76 -1.33 19.14
CA VAL A 73 4.17 -2.05 18.02
C VAL A 73 3.25 -3.15 18.54
N THR A 74 2.00 -3.16 18.07
CA THR A 74 0.93 -4.09 18.45
C THR A 74 0.34 -4.74 17.21
N ALA A 75 -0.50 -5.76 17.41
CA ALA A 75 -1.26 -6.37 16.32
C ALA A 75 -2.20 -5.39 15.60
N GLY A 76 -2.63 -4.30 16.26
CA GLY A 76 -3.54 -3.32 15.68
C GLY A 76 -2.86 -2.27 14.81
N ASN A 77 -1.53 -2.09 14.96
CA ASN A 77 -0.75 -1.12 14.20
C ASN A 77 0.34 -1.78 13.32
N SER A 78 0.12 -3.05 13.00
CA SER A 78 0.93 -3.88 12.09
C SER A 78 0.04 -4.44 10.98
N SER A 79 0.60 -4.74 9.81
CA SER A 79 -0.10 -5.55 8.82
C SER A 79 -0.34 -6.98 9.33
N GLY A 80 -1.41 -7.61 8.85
CA GLY A 80 -1.73 -9.00 9.18
C GLY A 80 -0.87 -10.04 8.46
N LEU A 81 -1.11 -11.31 8.80
CA LEU A 81 -0.78 -12.45 7.96
C LEU A 81 -2.00 -12.73 7.08
N ASN A 82 -1.83 -12.72 5.77
CA ASN A 82 -2.94 -12.73 4.83
C ASN A 82 -2.61 -13.59 3.62
N ASP A 83 -3.65 -14.13 3.02
CA ASP A 83 -3.60 -14.83 1.74
C ASP A 83 -4.11 -13.91 0.64
N GLY A 84 -3.42 -13.88 -0.51
CA GLY A 84 -3.84 -13.06 -1.64
C GLY A 84 -2.87 -13.12 -2.81
N ALA A 85 -3.38 -12.78 -3.99
CA ALA A 85 -2.63 -12.71 -5.24
C ALA A 85 -3.03 -11.45 -6.02
N ALA A 86 -2.11 -10.93 -6.82
CA ALA A 86 -2.35 -9.84 -7.75
C ALA A 86 -1.63 -10.14 -9.05
N ALA A 87 -2.19 -9.67 -10.16
CA ALA A 87 -1.61 -9.83 -11.49
C ALA A 87 -1.71 -8.50 -12.24
N VAL A 88 -0.62 -8.13 -12.90
CA VAL A 88 -0.56 -6.95 -13.76
C VAL A 88 -0.06 -7.35 -15.14
N LEU A 89 -0.68 -6.83 -16.19
CA LEU A 89 -0.19 -6.98 -17.56
C LEU A 89 0.72 -5.81 -17.89
N VAL A 90 1.99 -6.11 -18.21
CA VAL A 90 2.98 -5.11 -18.61
C VAL A 90 3.33 -5.33 -20.08
N ALA A 91 3.31 -4.24 -20.87
CA ALA A 91 3.62 -4.27 -22.28
C ALA A 91 4.54 -3.10 -22.66
N SER A 92 5.38 -3.30 -23.68
CA SER A 92 6.10 -2.21 -24.33
C SER A 92 5.17 -1.42 -25.25
N ASP A 93 5.58 -0.23 -25.69
CA ASP A 93 4.85 0.56 -26.69
C ASP A 93 4.56 -0.23 -27.97
N ALA A 94 5.51 -1.07 -28.39
CA ALA A 94 5.32 -1.96 -29.54
C ALA A 94 4.23 -3.01 -29.27
N GLY A 95 4.22 -3.61 -28.07
CA GLY A 95 3.19 -4.56 -27.66
C GLY A 95 1.80 -3.92 -27.57
N LEU A 96 1.71 -2.70 -27.01
CA LEU A 96 0.47 -1.93 -26.95
C LEU A 96 -0.09 -1.68 -28.35
N LYS A 97 0.74 -1.22 -29.29
CA LYS A 97 0.35 -0.98 -30.69
C LYS A 97 -0.05 -2.26 -31.42
N ALA A 98 0.74 -3.34 -31.29
CA ALA A 98 0.49 -4.61 -31.97
C ALA A 98 -0.84 -5.26 -31.55
N HIS A 99 -1.25 -5.07 -30.30
CA HIS A 99 -2.47 -5.66 -29.74
C HIS A 99 -3.63 -4.66 -29.55
N GLY A 100 -3.47 -3.40 -29.98
CA GLY A 100 -4.52 -2.37 -29.85
C GLY A 100 -4.91 -2.06 -28.41
N LEU A 101 -3.99 -2.21 -27.46
CA LEU A 101 -4.24 -2.04 -26.03
C LEU A 101 -4.07 -0.58 -25.59
N LYS A 102 -4.92 -0.13 -24.67
CA LYS A 102 -4.80 1.17 -23.99
C LYS A 102 -4.20 0.95 -22.60
N PRO A 103 -3.02 1.49 -22.29
CA PRO A 103 -2.42 1.34 -20.95
C PRO A 103 -3.20 2.16 -19.92
N MET A 104 -3.26 1.68 -18.67
CA MET A 104 -3.83 2.44 -17.55
C MET A 104 -2.81 3.41 -16.93
N ALA A 105 -1.55 3.02 -16.92
CA ALA A 105 -0.45 3.81 -16.40
C ALA A 105 0.85 3.42 -17.10
N ARG A 106 1.83 4.31 -17.03
CA ARG A 106 3.19 4.11 -17.52
C ARG A 106 4.16 4.08 -16.36
N ILE A 107 5.08 3.11 -16.36
CA ILE A 107 6.21 3.10 -15.43
C ILE A 107 7.20 4.17 -15.91
N VAL A 108 7.36 5.24 -15.14
CA VAL A 108 8.29 6.34 -15.45
C VAL A 108 9.70 5.98 -15.02
N SER A 109 9.82 5.42 -13.82
CA SER A 109 11.09 4.99 -13.24
C SER A 109 10.84 3.97 -12.13
N SER A 110 11.89 3.23 -11.78
CA SER A 110 11.94 2.48 -10.54
C SER A 110 13.34 2.50 -9.96
N ALA A 111 13.45 2.23 -8.66
CA ALA A 111 14.72 2.11 -7.97
C ALA A 111 14.65 1.13 -6.81
N VAL A 112 15.78 0.47 -6.57
CA VAL A 112 16.04 -0.39 -5.42
C VAL A 112 17.26 0.13 -4.66
N VAL A 113 17.22 0.04 -3.33
CA VAL A 113 18.33 0.38 -2.45
C VAL A 113 18.49 -0.69 -1.36
N GLY A 114 19.70 -0.81 -0.83
CA GLY A 114 19.99 -1.57 0.38
C GLY A 114 20.11 -0.65 1.59
N VAL A 115 19.73 -1.16 2.76
CA VAL A 115 19.89 -0.52 4.08
C VAL A 115 20.30 -1.57 5.10
N GLU A 116 20.75 -1.14 6.27
CA GLU A 116 21.07 -2.05 7.37
C GLU A 116 19.85 -2.92 7.75
N PRO A 117 19.98 -4.27 7.87
CA PRO A 117 18.85 -5.15 8.15
C PRO A 117 18.05 -4.77 9.40
N ARG A 118 18.73 -4.24 10.43
CA ARG A 118 18.10 -3.81 11.70
C ARG A 118 17.14 -2.63 11.55
N ILE A 119 17.25 -1.87 10.46
CA ILE A 119 16.41 -0.71 10.16
C ILE A 119 15.72 -0.85 8.80
N MET A 120 15.51 -2.09 8.34
CA MET A 120 14.96 -2.41 7.01
C MET A 120 13.72 -1.59 6.62
N GLY A 121 12.91 -1.20 7.60
CA GLY A 121 11.74 -0.35 7.42
C GLY A 121 12.02 0.99 6.73
N ILE A 122 13.24 1.54 6.80
CA ILE A 122 13.57 2.85 6.19
C ILE A 122 13.87 2.77 4.69
N GLY A 123 13.96 1.56 4.12
CA GLY A 123 14.24 1.33 2.70
C GLY A 123 13.46 2.21 1.71
N PRO A 124 12.15 2.47 1.90
CA PRO A 124 11.36 3.35 1.04
C PRO A 124 11.97 4.74 0.81
N VAL A 125 12.65 5.31 1.80
CA VAL A 125 13.17 6.69 1.72
C VAL A 125 14.24 6.80 0.63
N GLY A 126 15.27 5.94 0.72
CA GLY A 126 16.35 5.93 -0.27
C GLY A 126 15.87 5.48 -1.65
N ALA A 127 14.95 4.51 -1.72
CA ALA A 127 14.36 4.08 -2.98
C ALA A 127 13.56 5.20 -3.65
N THR A 128 12.76 5.94 -2.87
CA THR A 128 11.95 7.06 -3.33
C THR A 128 12.82 8.16 -3.92
N HIS A 129 13.84 8.63 -3.20
CA HIS A 129 14.75 9.66 -3.71
C HIS A 129 15.40 9.24 -5.04
N LYS A 130 15.88 7.99 -5.12
CA LYS A 130 16.53 7.46 -6.31
C LYS A 130 15.58 7.29 -7.50
N ALA A 131 14.33 6.90 -7.26
CA ALA A 131 13.32 6.80 -8.31
C ALA A 131 12.93 8.20 -8.82
N LEU A 132 12.66 9.14 -7.91
CA LEU A 132 12.35 10.54 -8.26
C LEU A 132 13.49 11.21 -9.05
N GLU A 133 14.74 11.03 -8.63
CA GLU A 133 15.93 11.52 -9.35
C GLU A 133 15.99 10.97 -10.77
N ARG A 134 15.78 9.65 -10.95
CA ARG A 134 15.75 9.01 -12.28
C ARG A 134 14.61 9.51 -13.15
N ALA A 135 13.47 9.83 -12.56
CA ALA A 135 12.32 10.39 -13.26
C ALA A 135 12.47 11.88 -13.58
N GLY A 136 13.44 12.58 -12.97
CA GLY A 136 13.53 14.05 -13.04
C GLY A 136 12.35 14.75 -12.36
N LEU A 137 11.75 14.11 -11.35
CA LEU A 137 10.57 14.58 -10.63
C LEU A 137 10.92 14.90 -9.16
N LYS A 138 10.06 15.69 -8.52
CA LYS A 138 10.11 15.99 -7.09
C LYS A 138 9.01 15.23 -6.36
N LEU A 139 9.16 15.10 -5.05
CA LEU A 139 8.15 14.49 -4.20
C LEU A 139 6.82 15.28 -4.25
N ASP A 140 6.89 16.60 -4.40
CA ASP A 140 5.72 17.48 -4.52
C ASP A 140 4.95 17.28 -5.84
N ASP A 141 5.57 16.67 -6.86
CA ASP A 141 4.88 16.33 -8.11
C ASP A 141 4.00 15.08 -7.95
N MET A 142 4.12 14.33 -6.84
CA MET A 142 3.33 13.13 -6.59
C MET A 142 1.95 13.52 -6.09
N ASP A 143 0.91 13.12 -6.82
CA ASP A 143 -0.49 13.33 -6.46
C ASP A 143 -1.05 12.21 -5.55
N LEU A 144 -0.36 11.07 -5.55
CA LEU A 144 -0.72 9.83 -4.86
C LEU A 144 0.54 9.13 -4.34
N ILE A 145 0.46 8.58 -3.13
CA ILE A 145 1.54 7.81 -2.50
C ILE A 145 0.97 6.49 -1.97
N GLU A 146 1.31 5.38 -2.60
CA GLU A 146 1.04 4.02 -2.13
C GLU A 146 2.30 3.50 -1.40
N LEU A 147 2.34 3.71 -0.08
CA LEU A 147 3.39 3.24 0.82
C LEU A 147 2.91 1.98 1.55
N ASN A 148 3.59 0.85 1.36
CA ASN A 148 3.25 -0.38 2.08
C ASN A 148 3.32 -0.19 3.60
N GLU A 149 2.25 -0.52 4.31
CA GLU A 149 2.13 -0.33 5.75
C GLU A 149 2.51 -1.60 6.52
N ALA A 150 3.77 -2.05 6.41
CA ALA A 150 4.21 -3.24 7.15
C ALA A 150 4.03 -3.04 8.67
N PHE A 151 4.39 -1.85 9.14
CA PHE A 151 4.13 -1.37 10.49
C PHE A 151 3.83 0.13 10.44
N ALA A 152 2.91 0.62 11.28
CA ALA A 152 2.67 2.06 11.40
C ALA A 152 3.95 2.81 11.79
N ALA A 153 4.78 2.23 12.68
CA ALA A 153 6.06 2.81 13.08
C ALA A 153 7.02 2.98 11.89
N GLN A 154 7.02 2.03 10.96
CA GLN A 154 7.86 2.08 9.77
C GLN A 154 7.32 3.09 8.77
N ALA A 155 6.01 3.05 8.48
CA ALA A 155 5.38 3.97 7.56
C ALA A 155 5.60 5.44 7.98
N LEU A 156 5.33 5.75 9.25
CA LEU A 156 5.54 7.08 9.84
C LEU A 156 7.02 7.49 9.86
N SER A 157 7.94 6.54 10.08
CA SER A 157 9.37 6.84 9.98
C SER A 157 9.75 7.25 8.55
N CYS A 158 9.18 6.61 7.53
CA CYS A 158 9.43 6.95 6.14
C CYS A 158 8.82 8.30 5.75
N THR A 159 7.54 8.54 6.06
CA THR A 159 6.85 9.79 5.72
C THR A 159 7.54 10.99 6.34
N ARG A 160 7.85 10.94 7.64
CA ARG A 160 8.56 12.03 8.33
C ARG A 160 9.97 12.26 7.79
N SER A 161 10.69 11.20 7.40
CA SER A 161 12.01 11.32 6.76
C SER A 161 11.94 11.95 5.37
N LEU A 162 10.83 11.74 4.66
CA LEU A 162 10.53 12.35 3.36
C LEU A 162 9.92 13.76 3.49
N GLY A 163 9.70 14.27 4.70
CA GLY A 163 9.06 15.56 4.94
C GLY A 163 7.54 15.59 4.69
N ILE A 164 6.89 14.43 4.67
CA ILE A 164 5.45 14.28 4.46
C ILE A 164 4.74 14.29 5.82
N ALA A 165 3.66 15.06 5.93
CA ALA A 165 2.80 15.06 7.11
C ALA A 165 2.17 13.68 7.35
N ASP A 166 1.98 13.30 8.62
CA ASP A 166 1.46 11.97 8.98
C ASP A 166 0.04 11.70 8.46
N ASP A 167 -0.73 12.76 8.20
CA ASP A 167 -2.09 12.76 7.68
C ASP A 167 -2.20 13.32 6.26
N ASP A 168 -1.09 13.40 5.51
CA ASP A 168 -1.09 13.87 4.12
C ASP A 168 -2.07 13.01 3.29
N PRO A 169 -3.11 13.62 2.68
CA PRO A 169 -4.19 12.88 2.04
C PRO A 169 -3.74 12.08 0.81
N ARG A 170 -2.51 12.30 0.31
CA ARG A 170 -1.93 11.50 -0.76
C ARG A 170 -1.55 10.09 -0.31
N ILE A 171 -1.31 9.87 0.99
CA ILE A 171 -0.86 8.58 1.51
C ILE A 171 -2.03 7.59 1.55
N ASN A 172 -1.92 6.50 0.79
CA ASN A 172 -2.81 5.33 0.81
C ASN A 172 -4.30 5.73 0.91
N PRO A 173 -4.87 6.49 -0.04
CA PRO A 173 -6.21 7.07 0.09
C PRO A 173 -7.31 6.02 0.29
N ASN A 174 -7.06 4.79 -0.19
CA ASN A 174 -7.97 3.64 -0.08
C ASN A 174 -7.60 2.67 1.06
N GLY A 175 -6.74 3.10 1.98
CA GLY A 175 -6.19 2.27 3.04
C GLY A 175 -5.02 1.42 2.56
N GLY A 176 -4.19 0.98 3.52
CA GLY A 176 -3.00 0.19 3.24
C GLY A 176 -3.00 -1.15 3.95
N ALA A 177 -1.82 -1.75 4.05
CA ALA A 177 -1.64 -3.12 4.52
C ALA A 177 -2.06 -3.37 5.98
N ILE A 178 -2.19 -2.33 6.82
CA ILE A 178 -2.77 -2.48 8.17
C ILE A 178 -4.25 -2.88 8.09
N ALA A 179 -4.97 -2.39 7.08
CA ALA A 179 -6.39 -2.68 6.90
C ALA A 179 -6.67 -3.79 5.86
N LEU A 180 -5.85 -3.84 4.82
CA LEU A 180 -6.04 -4.73 3.66
C LEU A 180 -5.18 -5.99 3.72
N GLY A 181 -4.20 -6.03 4.63
CA GLY A 181 -3.29 -7.15 4.80
C GLY A 181 -2.01 -7.06 3.96
N HIS A 182 -1.08 -7.98 4.21
CA HIS A 182 0.23 -8.01 3.56
C HIS A 182 0.67 -9.41 3.08
N PRO A 183 0.03 -10.00 2.06
CA PRO A 183 0.57 -11.20 1.42
C PRO A 183 1.87 -10.82 0.68
N LEU A 184 3.00 -11.33 1.18
CA LEU A 184 4.33 -10.81 0.86
C LEU A 184 4.64 -10.78 -0.65
N GLY A 185 4.35 -11.87 -1.35
CA GLY A 185 4.61 -11.99 -2.80
C GLY A 185 3.64 -11.21 -3.68
N MET A 186 2.51 -10.76 -3.14
CA MET A 186 1.45 -10.05 -3.86
C MET A 186 1.59 -8.53 -3.74
N SER A 187 2.03 -8.04 -2.58
CA SER A 187 1.83 -6.65 -2.17
C SER A 187 2.43 -5.62 -3.13
N GLY A 188 3.60 -5.90 -3.72
CA GLY A 188 4.21 -5.00 -4.70
C GLY A 188 3.32 -4.78 -5.94
N ALA A 189 2.73 -5.84 -6.49
CA ALA A 189 1.82 -5.73 -7.64
C ALA A 189 0.50 -5.04 -7.26
N ARG A 190 -0.01 -5.29 -6.04
CA ARG A 190 -1.23 -4.64 -5.55
C ARG A 190 -1.07 -3.12 -5.41
N LEU A 191 0.06 -2.63 -4.88
CA LEU A 191 0.30 -1.18 -4.80
C LEU A 191 0.26 -0.53 -6.20
N LEU A 192 0.86 -1.18 -7.20
CA LEU A 192 0.85 -0.66 -8.58
C LEU A 192 -0.57 -0.65 -9.17
N GLN A 193 -1.34 -1.73 -8.98
CA GLN A 193 -2.70 -1.83 -9.50
C GLN A 193 -3.64 -0.80 -8.84
N THR A 194 -3.61 -0.71 -7.51
CA THR A 194 -4.38 0.29 -6.75
C THR A 194 -4.04 1.70 -7.20
N ALA A 195 -2.75 2.03 -7.32
CA ALA A 195 -2.33 3.35 -7.76
C ALA A 195 -2.77 3.67 -9.19
N ALA A 196 -2.64 2.72 -10.12
CA ALA A 196 -3.05 2.92 -11.51
C ALA A 196 -4.55 3.19 -11.64
N ILE A 197 -5.39 2.45 -10.90
CA ILE A 197 -6.85 2.68 -10.88
C ILE A 197 -7.16 4.02 -10.23
N GLU A 198 -6.52 4.36 -9.12
CA GLU A 198 -6.76 5.63 -8.42
C GLU A 198 -6.38 6.85 -9.28
N LEU A 199 -5.27 6.79 -10.01
CA LEU A 199 -4.90 7.82 -10.97
C LEU A 199 -5.99 7.98 -12.04
N GLN A 200 -6.47 6.88 -12.62
CA GLN A 200 -7.53 6.91 -13.62
C GLN A 200 -8.84 7.49 -13.08
N ASP A 201 -9.27 7.05 -11.90
CA ASP A 201 -10.54 7.47 -11.29
C ASP A 201 -10.52 8.95 -10.87
N THR A 202 -9.36 9.47 -10.46
CA THR A 202 -9.23 10.86 -9.97
C THR A 202 -8.73 11.85 -11.03
N GLY A 203 -8.26 11.37 -12.19
CA GLY A 203 -7.63 12.22 -13.19
C GLY A 203 -6.26 12.80 -12.79
N LYS A 204 -5.70 12.36 -11.66
CA LYS A 204 -4.36 12.75 -11.18
C LYS A 204 -3.26 12.21 -12.11
N ARG A 205 -2.04 12.74 -11.99
CA ARG A 205 -0.97 12.46 -12.95
C ARG A 205 0.05 11.46 -12.44
N TYR A 206 0.65 11.71 -11.29
CA TYR A 206 1.78 10.90 -10.80
C TYR A 206 1.49 10.19 -9.49
N ALA A 207 1.94 8.94 -9.39
CA ALA A 207 1.91 8.17 -8.16
C ALA A 207 3.30 7.63 -7.80
N LEU A 208 3.63 7.68 -6.51
CA LEU A 208 4.76 6.98 -5.90
C LEU A 208 4.25 5.69 -5.25
N CYS A 209 4.71 4.54 -5.72
CA CYS A 209 4.49 3.25 -5.06
C CYS A 209 5.79 2.81 -4.40
N THR A 210 5.84 2.62 -3.09
CA THR A 210 7.07 2.26 -2.39
C THR A 210 6.85 1.32 -1.20
N MET A 211 7.84 0.47 -0.92
CA MET A 211 7.77 -0.51 0.17
C MET A 211 9.14 -0.84 0.74
N CYS A 212 9.16 -1.13 2.04
CA CYS A 212 10.31 -1.76 2.68
C CYS A 212 10.32 -3.25 2.35
N ILE A 213 11.50 -3.86 2.40
CA ILE A 213 11.70 -5.27 2.13
C ILE A 213 12.54 -5.84 3.27
N GLY A 214 12.17 -7.04 3.72
CA GLY A 214 12.90 -7.80 4.73
C GLY A 214 14.39 -7.87 4.42
N VAL A 215 15.20 -8.11 5.44
CA VAL A 215 16.68 -8.19 5.34
C VAL A 215 17.40 -6.92 4.84
N GLY A 216 16.72 -5.77 4.78
CA GLY A 216 17.38 -4.48 4.58
C GLY A 216 17.35 -3.98 3.14
N GLN A 217 16.16 -3.89 2.55
CA GLN A 217 16.00 -3.37 1.20
C GLN A 217 14.80 -2.42 1.11
N GLY A 218 14.78 -1.60 0.06
CA GLY A 218 13.64 -0.76 -0.29
C GLY A 218 13.45 -0.69 -1.79
N TYR A 219 12.20 -0.57 -2.21
CA TYR A 219 11.83 -0.43 -3.62
C TYR A 219 10.86 0.73 -3.81
N ALA A 220 10.99 1.45 -4.91
CA ALA A 220 10.06 2.49 -5.32
C ALA A 220 9.84 2.45 -6.84
N THR A 221 8.62 2.74 -7.25
CA THR A 221 8.20 2.91 -8.65
C THR A 221 7.42 4.21 -8.77
N ILE A 222 7.70 4.98 -9.82
CA ILE A 222 6.88 6.14 -10.21
C ILE A 222 5.99 5.75 -11.38
N LEU A 223 4.69 5.95 -11.22
CA LEU A 223 3.69 5.76 -12.26
C LEU A 223 3.19 7.11 -12.77
N GLU A 224 2.92 7.19 -14.07
CA GLU A 224 2.19 8.29 -14.70
C GLU A 224 0.90 7.77 -15.31
N ARG A 225 -0.20 8.51 -15.16
CA ARG A 225 -1.47 8.22 -15.82
C ARG A 225 -1.35 8.32 -17.34
N CYS A 226 -1.93 7.35 -18.05
CA CYS A 226 -2.06 7.36 -19.52
C CYS A 226 -3.44 7.85 -19.97
#